data_AF-A0A4Q3YLB3-F1
#
_entry.id   AF-A0A4Q3YLB3-F1
#
_cell.length_a   1.000
_cell.length_b   1.000
_cell.length_c   1.000
_cell.angle_alpha   90.00
_cell.angle_beta   90.00
_cell.angle_gamma   90.00
#
_symmetry.space_group_name_H-M   'P 1'
#
loop_
_entity.id
_entity.type
_entity.pdbx_description
1 polymer ?
#
loop_
_entity_poly.entity_id
_entity_poly.type
_entity_poly.pdbx_seq_one_letter_code
_entity_poly.pdbx_strand_id
1 'polypeptide(L)'
;MVVIPRLQLDGLRGQPLDPLTKGLPFDAPRMTVGEVGLQGWNLLKGDMPLPLAVIRQDVVRRNSAWMGAFTAANDLVIAPHGKTTMSPQLFDLQIADGAWGITVATVQQLAVCVRFGVKRVLIANQPVGQGAIEACFRALQDEGFELYCLADGLDG
;
A
#
# COMPACT_ATOMS: atom_id res chain seq x y z
N MET A 1 16.18 12.24 -10.41
CA MET A 1 14.78 11.78 -10.26
C MET A 1 14.21 12.35 -8.98
N VAL A 2 13.02 12.96 -9.01
CA VAL A 2 12.35 13.44 -7.79
C VAL A 2 11.86 12.23 -7.00
N VAL A 3 12.41 12.03 -5.80
CA VAL A 3 12.07 10.93 -4.90
C VAL A 3 10.76 11.26 -4.18
N ILE A 4 9.78 10.37 -4.23
CA ILE A 4 8.54 10.50 -3.44
C ILE A 4 8.90 10.39 -1.95
N PRO A 5 8.35 11.25 -1.07
CA PRO A 5 8.57 11.12 0.37
C PRO A 5 8.07 9.77 0.92
N ARG A 6 8.62 9.37 2.06
CA ARG A 6 8.15 8.19 2.81
C ARG A 6 6.69 8.37 3.25
N LEU A 7 5.97 7.25 3.33
CA LEU A 7 4.55 7.23 3.66
C LEU A 7 4.30 7.43 5.15
N GLN A 8 3.11 7.93 5.49
CA GLN A 8 2.69 8.19 6.87
C GLN A 8 2.04 6.96 7.49
N LEU A 9 2.84 6.02 8.00
CA LEU A 9 2.35 4.71 8.47
C LEU A 9 1.81 4.71 9.92
N ASP A 10 1.99 5.78 10.69
CA ASP A 10 1.56 5.80 12.10
C ASP A 10 0.05 5.71 12.24
N GLY A 11 -0.69 6.33 11.32
CA GLY A 11 -2.15 6.19 11.24
C GLY A 11 -2.62 4.77 10.91
N LEU A 12 -1.76 3.90 10.37
CA LEU A 12 -2.05 2.47 10.21
C LEU A 12 -1.70 1.69 11.48
N ARG A 13 -0.54 1.99 12.09
CA ARG A 13 -0.12 1.34 13.35
C ARG A 13 -1.10 1.57 14.48
N GLY A 14 -1.67 2.77 14.57
CA GLY A 14 -2.68 3.12 15.57
C GLY A 14 -4.10 2.62 15.28
N GLN A 15 -4.34 1.92 14.17
CA GLN A 15 -5.69 1.39 13.89
C GLN A 15 -6.06 0.32 14.92
N PRO A 16 -7.24 0.45 15.58
CA PRO A 16 -7.76 -0.60 16.43
C PRO A 16 -7.96 -1.88 15.61
N LEU A 17 -7.52 -3.00 16.16
CA LEU A 17 -7.75 -4.32 15.60
C LEU A 17 -8.95 -4.94 16.32
N ASP A 18 -9.99 -5.27 15.58
CA ASP A 18 -11.16 -5.95 16.15
C ASP A 18 -10.75 -7.35 16.63
N PRO A 19 -11.06 -7.76 17.87
CA PRO A 19 -10.80 -9.14 18.34
C PRO A 19 -11.42 -10.23 17.46
N LEU A 20 -12.48 -9.91 16.70
CA LEU A 20 -13.10 -10.82 15.74
C LEU A 20 -12.36 -10.89 14.39
N THR A 21 -11.23 -10.19 14.25
CA THR A 21 -10.39 -10.26 13.06
C THR A 21 -9.81 -11.67 12.92
N LYS A 22 -9.99 -12.26 11.74
CA LYS A 22 -9.44 -13.57 11.42
C LYS A 22 -7.93 -13.62 11.68
N GLY A 23 -7.51 -14.67 12.36
CA GLY A 23 -6.10 -14.96 12.61
C GLY A 23 -5.59 -14.48 13.97
N LEU A 24 -6.44 -13.85 14.80
CA LEU A 24 -6.13 -13.55 16.19
C LEU A 24 -6.48 -14.70 17.12
N PRO A 25 -5.71 -14.95 18.20
CA PRO A 25 -6.07 -15.90 19.24
C PRO A 25 -7.43 -15.61 19.87
N PHE A 26 -8.07 -16.64 20.44
CA PHE A 26 -9.43 -16.52 20.99
C PHE A 26 -9.55 -15.49 22.12
N ASP A 27 -8.50 -15.36 22.93
CA ASP A 27 -8.38 -14.45 24.07
C ASP A 27 -7.50 -13.22 23.77
N ALA A 28 -7.35 -12.87 22.49
CA ALA A 28 -6.57 -11.70 22.08
C ALA A 28 -7.07 -10.43 22.78
N PRO A 29 -6.18 -9.63 23.39
CA PRO A 29 -6.58 -8.37 24.01
C PRO A 29 -7.03 -7.37 22.93
N ARG A 30 -7.77 -6.34 23.35
CA ARG A 30 -7.97 -5.16 22.50
C ARG A 30 -6.60 -4.52 22.27
N MET A 31 -6.24 -4.33 21.01
CA MET A 31 -4.96 -3.77 20.63
C MET A 31 -5.07 -3.03 19.31
N THR A 32 -4.00 -2.35 18.94
CA THR A 32 -3.80 -1.73 17.64
C THR A 32 -2.94 -2.62 16.75
N VAL A 33 -2.96 -2.36 15.44
CA VAL A 33 -2.10 -3.07 14.47
C VAL A 33 -0.62 -3.02 14.86
N GLY A 34 -0.14 -1.92 15.43
CA GLY A 34 1.24 -1.73 15.86
C GLY A 34 1.65 -2.58 17.07
N GLU A 35 0.69 -3.00 17.90
CA GLU A 35 0.95 -3.73 19.14
C GLU A 35 0.98 -5.27 18.96
N VAL A 36 0.56 -5.77 17.79
CA VAL A 36 0.56 -7.21 17.47
C VAL A 36 1.95 -7.83 17.65
N GLY A 37 3.00 -7.14 17.20
CA GLY A 37 4.38 -7.61 17.33
C GLY A 37 4.90 -7.71 18.76
N LEU A 38 4.22 -7.06 19.72
CA LEU A 38 4.58 -7.05 21.14
C LEU A 38 3.99 -8.24 21.91
N GLN A 39 3.03 -8.96 21.31
CA GLN A 39 2.35 -10.08 21.98
C GLN A 39 3.23 -11.33 22.10
N GLY A 40 4.34 -11.40 21.35
CA GLY A 40 5.25 -12.54 21.38
C GLY A 40 4.69 -13.82 20.75
N TRP A 41 3.57 -13.74 20.03
CA TRP A 41 2.93 -14.88 19.38
C TRP A 41 3.84 -15.57 18.36
N ASN A 42 3.82 -16.89 18.38
CA ASN A 42 4.61 -17.75 17.53
C ASN A 42 3.72 -18.76 16.77
N LEU A 43 3.78 -18.67 15.44
CA LEU A 43 3.04 -19.55 14.55
C LEU A 43 3.35 -21.04 14.77
N LEU A 44 4.63 -21.40 14.96
CA LEU A 44 5.06 -22.79 15.07
C LEU A 44 4.78 -23.39 16.46
N LYS A 45 4.59 -22.54 17.48
CA LYS A 45 4.11 -22.98 18.80
C LYS A 45 2.59 -23.18 18.85
N GLY A 46 1.88 -22.74 17.81
CA GLY A 46 0.42 -22.84 17.73
C GLY A 46 -0.32 -21.71 18.43
N ASP A 47 0.36 -20.58 18.72
CA ASP A 47 -0.26 -19.45 19.41
C ASP A 47 -1.36 -18.78 18.56
N MET A 48 -1.29 -18.91 17.23
CA MET A 48 -2.18 -18.25 16.28
C MET A 48 -3.09 -19.26 15.56
N PRO A 49 -4.40 -19.00 15.40
CA PRO A 49 -5.32 -19.94 14.79
C PRO A 49 -5.15 -19.99 13.27
N LEU A 50 -5.12 -21.21 12.72
CA LEU A 50 -5.06 -21.47 11.28
C LEU A 50 -6.47 -21.47 10.65
N PRO A 51 -6.62 -21.14 9.35
CA PRO A 51 -5.58 -20.79 8.38
C PRO A 51 -5.11 -19.33 8.47
N LEU A 52 -3.80 -19.12 8.26
CA LEU A 52 -3.13 -17.81 8.30
C LEU A 52 -2.39 -17.50 7.01
N ALA A 53 -2.48 -16.25 6.57
CA ALA A 53 -1.60 -15.71 5.55
C ALA A 53 -0.33 -15.18 6.23
N VAL A 54 0.82 -15.78 5.91
CA VAL A 54 2.10 -15.47 6.58
C VAL A 54 3.09 -14.93 5.56
N ILE A 55 3.57 -13.71 5.81
CA ILE A 55 4.60 -13.07 4.99
C ILE A 55 5.92 -13.11 5.76
N ARG A 56 6.96 -13.67 5.13
CA ARG A 56 8.30 -13.70 5.70
C ARG A 56 9.05 -12.40 5.42
N GLN A 57 9.37 -11.65 6.47
CA GLN A 57 10.01 -10.34 6.36
C GLN A 57 11.39 -10.40 5.68
N ASP A 58 12.17 -11.46 5.92
CA ASP A 58 13.48 -11.66 5.28
C ASP A 58 13.37 -11.91 3.78
N VAL A 59 12.32 -12.62 3.33
CA VAL A 59 12.04 -12.86 1.91
C VAL A 59 11.61 -11.56 1.24
N VAL A 60 10.72 -10.79 1.88
CA VAL A 60 10.29 -9.49 1.36
C VAL A 60 11.47 -8.56 1.16
N ARG A 61 12.36 -8.43 2.15
CA ARG A 61 13.58 -7.60 2.03
C ARG A 61 14.50 -8.06 0.90
N ARG A 62 14.70 -9.37 0.73
CA ARG A 62 15.52 -9.90 -0.37
C ARG A 62 14.91 -9.63 -1.73
N ASN A 63 13.60 -9.77 -1.88
CA ASN A 63 12.89 -9.48 -3.13
C ASN A 63 12.96 -7.99 -3.47
N SER A 64 12.80 -7.13 -2.47
CA SER A 64 12.93 -5.67 -2.62
C SER A 64 14.33 -5.28 -3.08
N ALA A 65 15.38 -5.79 -2.40
CA ALA A 65 16.77 -5.56 -2.80
C ALA A 65 17.08 -6.07 -4.22
N TRP A 66 16.56 -7.24 -4.59
CA TRP A 66 16.73 -7.79 -5.93
C TRP A 66 16.07 -6.90 -6.99
N MET A 67 14.82 -6.46 -6.76
CA MET A 67 14.11 -5.58 -7.68
C MET A 67 14.80 -4.23 -7.83
N GLY A 68 15.28 -3.64 -6.74
CA GLY A 68 16.03 -2.38 -6.77
C GLY A 68 17.33 -2.51 -7.56
N ALA A 69 18.07 -3.61 -7.41
CA ALA A 69 19.26 -3.89 -8.21
C ALA A 69 18.92 -4.09 -9.70
N PHE A 70 17.83 -4.80 -9.99
CA PHE A 70 17.36 -5.05 -11.35
C PHE A 70 16.97 -3.76 -12.07
N THR A 71 16.20 -2.88 -11.44
CA THR A 71 15.79 -1.61 -12.06
C THR A 71 16.98 -0.69 -12.29
N ALA A 72 17.90 -0.60 -11.33
CA ALA A 72 19.12 0.20 -11.45
C ALA A 72 20.03 -0.30 -12.59
N ALA A 73 20.19 -1.62 -12.73
CA ALA A 73 21.03 -2.20 -13.79
C ALA A 73 20.47 -1.99 -15.21
N ASN A 74 19.16 -1.75 -15.34
CA ASN A 74 18.47 -1.63 -16.63
C ASN A 74 17.94 -0.22 -16.91
N ASP A 75 18.28 0.77 -16.08
CA ASP A 75 17.78 2.16 -16.18
C ASP A 75 16.24 2.23 -16.25
N LEU A 76 15.57 1.41 -15.44
CA LEU A 76 14.11 1.30 -15.44
C LEU A 76 13.49 2.17 -14.35
N VAL A 77 12.47 2.91 -14.75
CA VAL A 77 11.56 3.61 -13.84
C VAL A 77 10.27 2.80 -13.72
N ILE A 78 9.91 2.39 -12.50
CA ILE A 78 8.75 1.54 -12.26
C ILE A 78 7.70 2.21 -11.37
N ALA A 79 6.43 1.89 -11.64
CA ALA A 79 5.28 2.24 -10.83
C ALA A 79 4.53 0.96 -10.41
N PRO A 80 4.94 0.29 -9.32
CA PRO A 80 4.38 -1.01 -8.92
C PRO A 80 2.87 -0.97 -8.72
N HIS A 81 2.19 -2.05 -9.09
CA HIS A 81 0.74 -2.11 -8.99
C HIS A 81 0.27 -2.54 -7.59
N GLY A 82 -0.34 -1.60 -6.86
CA GLY A 82 -0.78 -1.80 -5.48
C GLY A 82 -2.08 -2.59 -5.31
N LYS A 83 -2.86 -2.83 -6.38
CA LYS A 83 -4.21 -3.44 -6.29
C LYS A 83 -4.22 -4.82 -5.63
N THR A 84 -3.12 -5.56 -5.75
CA THR A 84 -3.03 -6.96 -5.32
C THR A 84 -2.79 -7.07 -3.82
N THR A 85 -2.03 -6.16 -3.23
CA THR A 85 -1.67 -6.19 -1.82
C THR A 85 -2.48 -5.20 -0.99
N MET A 86 -2.78 -4.02 -1.55
CA MET A 86 -3.38 -2.90 -0.84
C MET A 86 -2.75 -2.63 0.54
N SER A 87 -1.43 -2.84 0.65
CA SER A 87 -0.65 -2.68 1.88
C SER A 87 0.24 -1.45 1.77
N PRO A 88 -0.11 -0.35 2.47
CA PRO A 88 0.73 0.85 2.52
C PRO A 88 2.15 0.58 3.02
N GLN A 89 2.36 -0.41 3.89
CA GLN A 89 3.71 -0.78 4.33
C GLN A 89 4.58 -1.31 3.18
N LEU A 90 3.99 -2.05 2.24
CA LEU A 90 4.70 -2.53 1.05
C LEU A 90 4.91 -1.41 0.03
N PHE A 91 3.96 -0.49 -0.10
CA PHE A 91 4.13 0.68 -0.97
C PHE A 91 5.28 1.56 -0.47
N ASP A 92 5.38 1.78 0.84
CA ASP A 92 6.45 2.55 1.47
C ASP A 92 7.82 1.91 1.25
N LEU A 93 7.91 0.57 1.30
CA LEU A 93 9.12 -0.17 0.94
C LEU A 93 9.49 0.03 -0.53
N GLN A 94 8.53 -0.10 -1.44
CA GLN A 94 8.77 0.07 -2.88
C GLN A 94 9.19 1.51 -3.22
N ILE A 95 8.60 2.51 -2.55
CA ILE A 95 9.00 3.92 -2.68
C ILE A 95 10.41 4.13 -2.14
N ALA A 96 10.76 3.50 -1.02
CA ALA A 96 12.12 3.52 -0.48
C ALA A 96 13.16 2.98 -1.47
N ASP A 97 12.77 1.95 -2.22
CA ASP A 97 13.61 1.31 -3.24
C ASP A 97 13.67 2.10 -4.56
N GLY A 98 13.01 3.26 -4.62
CA GLY A 98 13.08 4.17 -5.77
C GLY A 98 11.92 4.03 -6.76
N ALA A 99 10.80 3.41 -6.38
CA ALA A 99 9.59 3.44 -7.20
C ALA A 99 9.17 4.90 -7.52
N TRP A 100 8.82 5.15 -8.77
CA TRP A 100 8.42 6.48 -9.24
C TRP A 100 7.01 6.88 -8.84
N GLY A 101 6.15 5.91 -8.50
CA GLY A 101 4.77 6.10 -8.11
C GLY A 101 4.11 4.75 -7.78
N ILE A 102 2.84 4.79 -7.39
CA ILE A 102 2.04 3.57 -7.16
C ILE A 102 0.92 3.51 -8.19
N THR A 103 0.79 2.35 -8.83
CA THR A 103 -0.29 2.09 -9.79
C THR A 103 -1.49 1.48 -9.08
N VAL A 104 -2.68 2.06 -9.27
CA VAL A 104 -3.97 1.58 -8.75
C VAL A 104 -4.96 1.37 -9.89
N ALA A 105 -6.09 0.74 -9.61
CA ALA A 105 -7.14 0.44 -10.59
C ALA A 105 -8.46 1.16 -10.31
N THR A 106 -8.69 1.68 -9.10
CA THR A 106 -9.96 2.30 -8.72
C THR A 106 -9.75 3.55 -7.86
N VAL A 107 -10.75 4.43 -7.83
CA VAL A 107 -10.75 5.63 -6.97
C VAL A 107 -10.77 5.31 -5.46
N GLN A 108 -11.29 4.14 -5.08
CA GLN A 108 -11.20 3.65 -3.70
C GLN A 108 -9.72 3.38 -3.32
N GLN A 109 -8.96 2.76 -4.22
CA GLN A 109 -7.54 2.49 -4.00
C GLN A 109 -6.71 3.77 -4.04
N LEU A 110 -7.09 4.74 -4.89
CA LEU A 110 -6.55 6.10 -4.86
C LEU A 110 -6.74 6.73 -3.48
N ALA A 111 -7.93 6.63 -2.88
CA ALA A 111 -8.19 7.20 -1.55
C ALA A 111 -7.27 6.61 -0.47
N VAL A 112 -6.92 5.32 -0.55
CA VAL A 112 -5.91 4.71 0.33
C VAL A 112 -4.55 5.35 0.10
N CYS A 113 -4.13 5.50 -1.15
CA CYS A 113 -2.84 6.12 -1.50
C CYS A 113 -2.73 7.56 -0.96
N VAL A 114 -3.76 8.37 -1.17
CA VAL A 114 -3.84 9.75 -0.66
C VAL A 114 -3.77 9.77 0.87
N ARG A 115 -4.55 8.93 1.54
CA ARG A 115 -4.61 8.87 3.02
C ARG A 115 -3.25 8.57 3.65
N PHE A 116 -2.41 7.77 2.99
CA PHE A 116 -1.09 7.39 3.49
C PHE A 116 0.05 8.23 2.89
N GLY A 117 -0.26 9.27 2.13
CA GLY A 117 0.70 10.26 1.64
C GLY A 117 1.50 9.86 0.41
N VAL A 118 1.01 8.92 -0.41
CA VAL A 118 1.61 8.63 -1.72
C VAL A 118 1.45 9.88 -2.59
N LYS A 119 2.54 10.48 -3.07
CA LYS A 119 2.48 11.74 -3.85
C LYS A 119 2.31 11.54 -5.35
N ARG A 120 2.53 10.34 -5.88
CA ARG A 120 2.34 10.06 -7.30
C ARG A 120 1.57 8.77 -7.52
N VAL A 121 0.40 8.88 -8.16
CA VAL A 121 -0.49 7.74 -8.40
C VAL A 121 -0.85 7.65 -9.88
N LEU A 122 -0.70 6.46 -10.45
CA LEU A 122 -1.22 6.12 -11.77
C LEU A 122 -2.47 5.25 -11.60
N ILE A 123 -3.64 5.76 -11.97
CA ILE A 123 -4.82 4.92 -12.16
C ILE A 123 -4.67 4.25 -13.52
N ALA A 124 -4.28 2.98 -13.55
CA ALA A 124 -4.24 2.16 -14.75
C ALA A 124 -5.66 1.68 -15.14
N ASN A 125 -6.61 2.63 -15.18
CA ASN A 125 -8.03 2.46 -15.50
C ASN A 125 -8.67 3.84 -15.76
N GLN A 126 -9.84 3.87 -16.39
CA GLN A 126 -10.64 5.07 -16.65
C GLN A 126 -11.51 5.41 -15.42
N PRO A 127 -11.39 6.61 -14.82
CA PRO A 127 -12.29 7.06 -13.76
C PRO A 127 -13.62 7.55 -14.36
N VAL A 128 -14.55 6.64 -14.59
CA VAL A 128 -15.86 6.97 -15.20
C VAL A 128 -16.91 7.31 -14.13
N GLY A 129 -17.73 8.31 -14.43
CA GLY A 129 -18.85 8.76 -13.60
C GLY A 129 -18.49 9.89 -12.63
N GLN A 130 -19.49 10.72 -12.31
CA GLN A 130 -19.29 11.97 -11.56
C GLN A 130 -18.55 11.76 -10.23
N GLY A 131 -18.93 10.76 -9.42
CA GLY A 131 -18.28 10.51 -8.13
C GLY A 131 -16.81 10.09 -8.25
N ALA A 132 -16.45 9.34 -9.29
CA ALA A 132 -15.05 8.95 -9.53
C ALA A 132 -14.21 10.16 -9.96
N ILE A 133 -14.74 10.97 -10.87
CA ILE A 133 -14.11 12.20 -11.34
C ILE A 133 -13.92 13.19 -10.19
N GLU A 134 -14.94 13.40 -9.38
CA GLU A 134 -14.85 14.25 -8.17
C GLU A 134 -13.79 13.74 -7.19
N ALA A 135 -13.69 12.42 -6.98
CA ALA A 135 -12.65 11.85 -6.12
C ALA A 135 -11.24 12.13 -6.65
N CYS A 136 -11.02 12.08 -7.97
CA CYS A 136 -9.76 12.48 -8.59
C CYS A 136 -9.44 13.96 -8.34
N PHE A 137 -10.41 14.86 -8.52
CA PHE A 137 -10.21 16.28 -8.24
C PHE A 137 -9.96 16.59 -6.76
N ARG A 138 -10.61 15.86 -5.85
CA ARG A 138 -10.34 15.95 -4.40
C ARG A 138 -8.91 15.51 -4.06
N ALA A 139 -8.43 14.43 -4.69
CA ALA A 139 -7.04 13.99 -4.50
C ALA A 139 -6.03 15.05 -4.97
N LEU A 140 -6.32 15.72 -6.09
CA LEU A 140 -5.50 16.83 -6.63
C LEU A 140 -5.48 18.09 -5.76
N GLN A 141 -6.30 18.17 -4.69
CA GLN A 141 -6.20 19.28 -3.72
C GLN A 141 -5.02 19.12 -2.75
N ASP A 142 -4.43 17.92 -2.65
CA ASP A 142 -3.22 17.71 -1.83
C ASP A 142 -1.99 18.32 -2.54
N GLU A 143 -1.22 19.13 -1.83
CA GLU A 143 -0.08 19.84 -2.39
C GLU A 143 1.00 18.88 -2.87
N GLY A 144 1.48 19.10 -4.11
CA GLY A 144 2.48 18.26 -4.76
C GLY A 144 1.99 16.86 -5.15
N PHE A 145 0.68 16.61 -5.11
CA PHE A 145 0.10 15.35 -5.57
C PHE A 145 0.01 15.31 -7.10
N GLU A 146 0.53 14.25 -7.70
CA GLU A 146 0.46 13.98 -9.14
C GLU A 146 -0.46 12.78 -9.40
N LEU A 147 -1.48 12.99 -10.23
CA LEU A 147 -2.42 11.96 -10.64
C LEU A 147 -2.36 11.75 -12.15
N TYR A 148 -2.21 10.50 -12.55
CA TYR A 148 -2.30 10.05 -13.93
C TYR A 148 -3.49 9.10 -14.06
N CYS A 149 -4.30 9.25 -15.09
CA CYS A 149 -5.37 8.31 -15.43
C CYS A 149 -5.37 8.02 -16.93
N LEU A 150 -6.12 6.99 -17.34
CA LEU A 150 -6.25 6.61 -18.74
C LEU A 150 -7.54 7.21 -19.32
N ALA A 151 -7.50 7.54 -20.60
CA ALA A 151 -8.65 7.90 -21.42
C ALA A 151 -8.47 7.27 -22.81
N ASP A 152 -9.49 6.58 -23.30
CA ASP A 152 -9.48 5.87 -24.58
C ASP A 152 -10.71 6.16 -25.45
N GLY A 153 -11.59 7.07 -25.02
CA GLY A 153 -12.76 7.55 -25.78
C GLY A 153 -13.01 9.05 -25.58
N LEU A 154 -13.75 9.65 -26.51
CA LEU A 154 -14.13 11.08 -26.44
C LEU A 154 -15.23 11.34 -25.40
N ASP A 155 -16.10 10.36 -25.17
CA ASP A 155 -17.22 10.46 -24.23
C ASP A 155 -16.80 10.34 -22.75
N GLY A 156 -15.54 9.94 -22.51
CA GLY A 156 -14.98 9.64 -21.19
C GLY A 156 -14.87 8.14 -20.92
#